data_AF-A0A834LQ88-F1
#
_entry.id   AF-A0A834LQ88-F1
#
_cell.length_a   1.000
_cell.length_b   1.000
_cell.length_c   1.000
_cell.angle_alpha   90.00
_cell.angle_beta   90.00
_cell.angle_gamma   90.00
#
_symmetry.space_group_name_H-M   'P 1'
#
loop_
_entity.id
_entity.type
_entity.pdbx_description
1 polymer ?
#
loop_
_entity_poly.entity_id
_entity_poly.type
_entity_poly.pdbx_seq_one_letter_code
_entity_poly.pdbx_strand_id
1 'polypeptide(L)'
;MSTRERPRRGVLPPAQENIEKIAKVVKDGNCYGAQQMYKSISARYISAERYSEALDILHSGSCIQLEHGQLTCGAELALLFVETLVKGKYPYDEDTLDRVRKIYKKFPRIPVPQHLDLGDDDDMQKLSEALGAAKVRVECCSSFLKAAIKWSVEAGAHRNGSPELHDMLAEYIYSESPEAVGAEESPNIGFSDSLVIFIQM
;
A
#
# COMPACT_ATOMS: atom_id res chain seq x y z
N MET A 1 -2.63 -43.60 -24.23
CA MET A 1 -2.48 -42.57 -23.18
C MET A 1 -1.77 -41.39 -23.84
N SER A 2 -2.51 -40.34 -24.19
CA SER A 2 -1.93 -39.13 -24.80
C SER A 2 -1.32 -38.29 -23.68
N THR A 3 0.00 -38.24 -23.63
CA THR A 3 0.77 -37.36 -22.75
C THR A 3 0.46 -35.93 -23.19
N ARG A 4 -0.44 -35.24 -22.48
CA ARG A 4 -0.61 -33.79 -22.64
C ARG A 4 0.71 -33.12 -22.27
N GLU A 5 1.51 -32.79 -23.28
CA GLU A 5 2.57 -31.80 -23.13
C GLU A 5 1.93 -30.54 -22.54
N ARG A 6 2.41 -30.12 -21.37
CA ARG A 6 2.07 -28.81 -20.81
C ARG A 6 2.47 -27.77 -21.87
N PRO A 7 1.60 -26.80 -22.22
CA PRO A 7 1.94 -25.81 -23.23
C PRO A 7 3.25 -25.13 -22.83
N ARG A 8 4.22 -25.14 -23.75
CA ARG A 8 5.53 -24.50 -23.60
C ARG A 8 5.30 -23.14 -22.94
N ARG A 9 5.91 -22.89 -21.76
CA ARG A 9 5.90 -21.59 -21.10
C ARG A 9 6.38 -20.58 -22.15
N GLY A 10 5.47 -19.89 -22.82
CA GLY A 10 5.81 -18.89 -23.81
C GLY A 10 6.75 -17.91 -23.15
N VAL A 11 7.82 -17.52 -23.85
CA VAL A 11 8.80 -16.53 -23.37
C VAL A 11 8.00 -15.35 -22.82
N LEU A 12 8.06 -15.15 -21.50
CA LEU A 12 7.38 -14.01 -20.88
C LEU A 12 8.09 -12.75 -21.38
N PRO A 13 7.35 -11.75 -21.88
CA PRO A 13 7.95 -10.53 -22.40
C PRO A 13 8.75 -9.78 -21.31
N PRO A 14 9.48 -8.72 -21.65
CA PRO A 14 10.06 -7.85 -20.64
C PRO A 14 8.98 -7.28 -19.70
N ALA A 15 9.27 -7.15 -18.40
CA ALA A 15 8.33 -6.56 -17.44
C ALA A 15 7.90 -5.15 -17.87
N GLN A 16 8.83 -4.37 -18.40
CA GLN A 16 8.60 -3.00 -18.86
C GLN A 16 7.48 -2.89 -19.89
N GLU A 17 7.40 -3.81 -20.86
CA GLU A 17 6.34 -3.81 -21.87
C GLU A 17 4.95 -4.00 -21.24
N ASN A 18 4.84 -4.92 -20.29
CA ASN A 18 3.60 -5.14 -19.55
C ASN A 18 3.25 -3.93 -18.66
N ILE A 19 4.24 -3.34 -18.00
CA ILE A 19 4.08 -2.15 -17.17
C ILE A 19 3.48 -1.01 -17.99
N GLU A 20 4.09 -0.68 -19.14
CA GLU A 20 3.62 0.40 -20.01
C GLU A 20 2.23 0.15 -20.56
N LYS A 21 1.95 -1.11 -20.94
CA LYS A 21 0.63 -1.51 -21.43
C LYS A 21 -0.44 -1.34 -20.35
N ILE A 22 -0.20 -1.82 -19.13
CA ILE A 22 -1.20 -1.72 -18.06
C ILE A 22 -1.33 -0.27 -17.56
N ALA A 23 -0.23 0.49 -17.52
CA ALA A 23 -0.26 1.90 -17.15
C ALA A 23 -1.18 2.73 -18.05
N LYS A 24 -1.27 2.40 -19.35
CA LYS A 24 -2.24 3.02 -20.27
C LYS A 24 -3.68 2.70 -19.87
N VAL A 25 -3.97 1.46 -19.47
CA VAL A 25 -5.31 1.04 -19.01
C VAL A 25 -5.75 1.82 -17.76
N VAL A 26 -4.83 2.14 -16.84
CA VAL A 26 -5.11 3.02 -15.70
C VAL A 26 -5.46 4.44 -16.18
N LYS A 27 -4.67 4.99 -17.11
CA LYS A 27 -4.90 6.33 -17.68
C LYS A 27 -6.22 6.43 -18.43
N ASP A 28 -6.66 5.34 -19.05
CA ASP A 28 -7.96 5.23 -19.72
C ASP A 28 -9.14 5.07 -18.74
N GLY A 29 -8.88 5.14 -17.42
CA GLY A 29 -9.88 5.10 -16.35
C GLY A 29 -10.29 3.69 -15.90
N ASN A 30 -9.78 2.63 -16.52
CA ASN A 30 -10.09 1.25 -16.13
C ASN A 30 -9.15 0.74 -15.04
N CYS A 31 -9.19 1.39 -13.89
CA CYS A 31 -8.29 1.12 -12.76
C CYS A 31 -8.46 -0.30 -12.20
N TYR A 32 -9.71 -0.77 -12.05
CA TYR A 32 -9.98 -2.12 -11.56
C TYR A 32 -9.52 -3.19 -12.55
N GLY A 33 -9.79 -3.01 -13.85
CA GLY A 33 -9.28 -3.92 -14.88
C GLY A 33 -7.76 -3.95 -14.92
N ALA A 34 -7.11 -2.79 -14.83
CA ALA A 34 -5.66 -2.68 -14.73
C ALA A 34 -5.11 -3.41 -13.49
N GLN A 35 -5.79 -3.31 -12.34
CA GLN A 35 -5.42 -4.04 -11.13
C GLN A 35 -5.41 -5.56 -11.36
N GLN A 36 -6.48 -6.10 -11.95
CA GLN A 36 -6.55 -7.54 -12.26
C GLN A 36 -5.46 -7.96 -13.26
N MET A 37 -5.12 -7.10 -14.22
CA MET A 37 -4.00 -7.34 -15.12
C MET A 37 -2.66 -7.38 -14.39
N TYR A 38 -2.37 -6.41 -13.51
CA TYR A 38 -1.16 -6.42 -12.68
C TYR A 38 -1.04 -7.71 -11.88
N LYS A 39 -2.11 -8.13 -11.20
CA LYS A 39 -2.16 -9.38 -10.41
C LYS A 39 -1.92 -10.62 -11.26
N SER A 40 -2.63 -10.73 -12.40
CA SER A 40 -2.52 -11.89 -13.28
C SER A 40 -1.13 -12.01 -13.90
N ILE A 41 -0.56 -10.89 -14.36
CA ILE A 41 0.75 -10.88 -14.98
C ILE A 41 1.83 -11.18 -13.94
N SER A 42 1.86 -10.48 -12.79
CA SER A 42 2.87 -10.75 -11.75
C SER A 42 2.84 -12.20 -11.27
N ALA A 43 1.65 -12.80 -11.10
CA ALA A 43 1.51 -14.21 -10.76
C ALA A 43 2.16 -15.17 -11.76
N ARG A 44 2.16 -14.82 -13.06
CA ARG A 44 2.84 -15.60 -14.11
C ARG A 44 4.36 -15.52 -13.98
N TYR A 45 4.92 -14.35 -13.66
CA TYR A 45 6.36 -14.19 -13.42
C TYR A 45 6.79 -14.90 -12.14
N ILE A 46 6.02 -14.78 -11.06
CA ILE A 46 6.22 -15.51 -9.79
C ILE A 46 6.22 -17.02 -10.02
N SER A 47 5.27 -17.54 -10.82
CA SER A 47 5.20 -18.97 -11.16
C SER A 47 6.35 -19.46 -12.04
N ALA A 48 7.06 -18.53 -12.67
CA ALA A 48 8.27 -18.78 -13.43
C ALA A 48 9.54 -18.46 -12.62
N GLU A 49 9.43 -18.18 -11.31
CA GLU A 49 10.53 -17.83 -10.40
C GLU A 49 11.29 -16.54 -10.82
N ARG A 50 10.66 -15.73 -11.67
CA ARG A 50 11.15 -14.41 -12.12
C ARG A 50 10.69 -13.33 -11.17
N TYR A 51 11.17 -13.39 -9.93
CA TYR A 51 10.69 -12.53 -8.84
C TYR A 51 11.04 -11.06 -9.05
N SER A 52 12.23 -10.76 -9.58
CA SER A 52 12.66 -9.37 -9.83
C SER A 52 11.67 -8.64 -10.73
N GLU A 53 11.30 -9.26 -11.85
CA GLU A 53 10.35 -8.69 -12.79
C GLU A 53 8.93 -8.61 -12.22
N ALA A 54 8.53 -9.59 -11.42
CA ALA A 54 7.24 -9.53 -10.71
C ALA A 54 7.19 -8.35 -9.73
N LEU A 55 8.28 -8.11 -9.00
CA LEU A 55 8.42 -6.97 -8.10
C LEU A 55 8.35 -5.65 -8.86
N ASP A 56 8.96 -5.56 -10.05
CA ASP A 56 8.92 -4.33 -10.87
C ASP A 56 7.50 -4.02 -11.33
N ILE A 57 6.77 -5.06 -11.77
CA ILE A 57 5.37 -4.96 -12.17
C ILE A 57 4.49 -4.51 -11.00
N LEU A 58 4.64 -5.12 -9.82
CA LEU A 58 3.85 -4.81 -8.63
C LEU A 58 4.18 -3.43 -8.04
N HIS A 59 5.47 -3.07 -7.99
CA HIS A 59 5.92 -1.76 -7.54
C HIS A 59 5.39 -0.66 -8.47
N SER A 60 5.48 -0.84 -9.79
CA SER A 60 4.92 0.11 -10.74
C SER A 60 3.40 0.22 -10.60
N GLY A 61 2.69 -0.90 -10.52
CA GLY A 61 1.23 -0.90 -10.42
C GLY A 61 0.72 -0.26 -9.13
N SER A 62 1.34 -0.55 -7.99
CA SER A 62 1.00 0.10 -6.72
C SER A 62 1.19 1.62 -6.78
N CYS A 63 2.36 2.10 -7.24
CA CYS A 63 2.61 3.54 -7.38
C CYS A 63 1.60 4.22 -8.31
N ILE A 64 1.37 3.67 -9.51
CA ILE A 64 0.48 4.28 -10.51
C ILE A 64 -0.97 4.34 -10.01
N GLN A 65 -1.47 3.26 -9.40
CA GLN A 65 -2.83 3.23 -8.87
C GLN A 65 -3.02 4.26 -7.73
N LEU A 66 -2.07 4.32 -6.80
CA LEU A 66 -2.10 5.30 -5.71
C LEU A 66 -2.06 6.74 -6.24
N GLU A 67 -1.23 7.02 -7.25
CA GLU A 67 -1.16 8.33 -7.91
C GLU A 67 -2.48 8.74 -8.59
N HIS A 68 -3.29 7.77 -9.04
CA HIS A 68 -4.61 8.01 -9.64
C HIS A 68 -5.74 7.99 -8.61
N GLY A 69 -5.42 8.09 -7.31
CA GLY A 69 -6.39 8.09 -6.22
C GLY A 69 -7.05 6.74 -5.96
N GLN A 70 -6.55 5.66 -6.59
CA GLN A 70 -7.10 4.31 -6.45
C GLN A 70 -6.46 3.61 -5.25
N LEU A 71 -6.77 4.13 -4.06
CA LEU A 71 -6.19 3.72 -2.78
C LEU A 71 -6.21 2.20 -2.58
N THR A 72 -7.40 1.59 -2.66
CA THR A 72 -7.58 0.16 -2.39
C THR A 72 -6.88 -0.71 -3.43
N CYS A 73 -6.96 -0.31 -4.71
CA CYS A 73 -6.28 -1.03 -5.80
C CYS A 73 -4.77 -1.00 -5.65
N GLY A 74 -4.21 0.18 -5.34
CA GLY A 74 -2.78 0.36 -5.13
C GLY A 74 -2.26 -0.35 -3.88
N ALA A 75 -3.01 -0.29 -2.77
CA ALA A 75 -2.65 -0.97 -1.54
C ALA A 75 -2.65 -2.50 -1.67
N GLU A 76 -3.59 -3.08 -2.41
CA GLU A 76 -3.61 -4.53 -2.66
C GLU A 76 -2.37 -4.97 -3.48
N LEU A 77 -1.97 -4.18 -4.48
CA LEU A 77 -0.73 -4.46 -5.24
C LEU A 77 0.53 -4.27 -4.38
N ALA A 78 0.52 -3.32 -3.45
CA ALA A 78 1.60 -3.09 -2.49
C ALA A 78 1.74 -4.27 -1.51
N LEU A 79 0.63 -4.85 -1.05
CA LEU A 79 0.66 -6.08 -0.24
C LEU A 79 1.25 -7.25 -1.02
N LEU A 80 0.80 -7.47 -2.27
CA LEU A 80 1.37 -8.51 -3.14
C LEU A 80 2.87 -8.30 -3.41
N PHE A 81 3.33 -7.05 -3.48
CA PHE A 81 4.75 -6.72 -3.60
C PHE A 81 5.53 -7.27 -2.39
N VAL A 82 5.07 -7.04 -1.16
CA VAL A 82 5.71 -7.55 0.05
C VAL A 82 5.65 -9.07 0.13
N GLU A 83 4.51 -9.69 -0.19
CA GLU A 83 4.40 -11.15 -0.28
C GLU A 83 5.39 -11.74 -1.28
N THR A 84 5.65 -11.03 -2.38
CA THR A 84 6.62 -11.43 -3.40
C THR A 84 8.06 -11.29 -2.90
N LEU A 85 8.38 -10.27 -2.07
CA LEU A 85 9.68 -10.16 -1.41
C LEU A 85 9.94 -11.38 -0.51
N VAL A 86 8.96 -11.77 0.31
CA VAL A 86 9.03 -12.95 1.17
C VAL A 86 9.22 -14.23 0.34
N LYS A 87 8.38 -14.42 -0.68
CA LYS A 87 8.42 -15.62 -1.53
C LYS A 87 9.72 -15.75 -2.32
N GLY A 88 10.26 -14.62 -2.78
CA GLY A 88 11.55 -14.53 -3.47
C GLY A 88 12.76 -14.54 -2.54
N LYS A 89 12.55 -14.55 -1.21
CA LYS A 89 13.59 -14.47 -0.17
C LYS A 89 14.52 -13.27 -0.36
N TYR A 90 13.96 -12.12 -0.71
CA TYR A 90 14.73 -10.89 -0.87
C TYR A 90 15.25 -10.42 0.49
N PRO A 91 16.55 -10.05 0.59
CA PRO A 91 17.13 -9.54 1.82
C PRO A 91 16.55 -8.17 2.16
N TYR A 92 16.67 -7.77 3.43
CA TYR A 92 16.43 -6.40 3.83
C TYR A 92 17.70 -5.58 3.58
N ASP A 93 17.66 -4.74 2.55
CA ASP A 93 18.74 -3.81 2.17
C ASP A 93 18.15 -2.45 1.76
N GLU A 94 19.01 -1.47 1.50
CA GLU A 94 18.55 -0.12 1.11
C GLU A 94 17.76 -0.10 -0.19
N ASP A 95 18.07 -0.96 -1.15
CA ASP A 95 17.38 -0.99 -2.45
C ASP A 95 15.95 -1.51 -2.31
N THR A 96 15.76 -2.60 -1.56
CA THR A 96 14.43 -3.16 -1.27
C THR A 96 13.61 -2.25 -0.35
N LEU A 97 14.24 -1.67 0.67
CA LEU A 97 13.62 -0.69 1.55
C LEU A 97 13.19 0.56 0.79
N ASP A 98 14.01 1.07 -0.13
CA ASP A 98 13.67 2.28 -0.91
C ASP A 98 12.44 2.06 -1.80
N ARG A 99 12.23 0.84 -2.30
CA ARG A 99 11.01 0.49 -3.02
C ARG A 99 9.78 0.51 -2.11
N VAL A 100 9.88 -0.03 -0.91
CA VAL A 100 8.79 0.06 0.11
C VAL A 100 8.50 1.53 0.44
N ARG A 101 9.56 2.33 0.64
CA ARG A 101 9.48 3.77 0.92
C ARG A 101 8.83 4.55 -0.21
N LYS A 102 9.14 4.23 -1.47
CA LYS A 102 8.53 4.83 -2.66
C LYS A 102 7.03 4.57 -2.70
N ILE A 103 6.60 3.33 -2.48
CA ILE A 103 5.17 2.98 -2.42
C ILE A 103 4.48 3.72 -1.26
N TYR A 104 5.07 3.70 -0.07
CA TYR A 104 4.57 4.41 1.11
C TYR A 104 4.33 5.91 0.84
N LYS A 105 5.28 6.58 0.18
CA LYS A 105 5.16 8.00 -0.16
C LYS A 105 4.01 8.31 -1.13
N LYS A 106 3.47 7.30 -1.83
CA LYS A 106 2.31 7.46 -2.73
C LYS A 106 0.98 7.31 -2.02
N PHE A 107 0.93 6.79 -0.79
CA PHE A 107 -0.31 6.76 -0.04
C PHE A 107 -0.81 8.19 0.23
N PRO A 108 -2.09 8.49 -0.06
CA PRO A 108 -2.65 9.81 0.13
C PRO A 108 -2.67 10.16 1.62
N ARG A 109 -2.32 11.40 1.95
CA ARG A 109 -2.46 12.00 3.28
C ARG A 109 -3.46 13.14 3.17
N ILE A 110 -4.67 12.94 3.68
CA ILE A 110 -5.74 13.94 3.56
C ILE A 110 -6.18 14.31 4.98
N PRO A 111 -5.96 15.56 5.41
CA PRO A 111 -6.38 16.00 6.73
C PRO A 111 -7.89 15.81 6.94
N VAL A 112 -8.27 15.27 8.09
CA VAL A 112 -9.68 15.16 8.49
C VAL A 112 -10.14 16.54 9.00
N PRO A 113 -11.27 17.08 8.53
CA PRO A 113 -11.82 18.34 9.05
C PRO A 113 -12.07 18.26 10.56
N GLN A 114 -11.57 19.24 11.31
CA GLN A 114 -11.63 19.25 12.80
C GLN A 114 -12.72 20.17 13.37
N HIS A 115 -13.22 21.13 12.59
CA HIS A 115 -14.17 22.13 13.05
C HIS A 115 -15.18 22.42 11.94
N LEU A 116 -16.39 21.91 12.12
CA LEU A 116 -17.56 22.30 11.35
C LEU A 116 -18.60 22.73 12.39
N ASP A 117 -19.21 23.90 12.19
CA ASP A 117 -20.30 24.37 13.02
C ASP A 117 -21.42 23.33 12.96
N LEU A 118 -21.64 22.60 14.06
CA LEU A 118 -22.56 21.45 14.16
C LEU A 118 -24.06 21.85 14.09
N GLY A 119 -24.37 22.94 13.40
CA GLY A 119 -25.72 23.49 13.25
C GLY A 119 -26.49 22.96 12.04
N ASP A 120 -25.84 22.26 11.10
CA ASP A 120 -26.46 21.78 9.86
C ASP A 120 -26.22 20.26 9.65
N ASP A 121 -27.28 19.52 9.30
CA ASP A 121 -27.24 18.05 9.11
C ASP A 121 -26.28 17.65 7.97
N ASP A 122 -26.10 18.53 6.97
CA ASP A 122 -25.19 18.33 5.83
C ASP A 122 -23.71 18.24 6.26
N ASP A 123 -23.32 18.96 7.32
CA ASP A 123 -21.94 18.97 7.80
C ASP A 123 -21.59 17.72 8.62
N MET A 124 -22.56 17.13 9.32
CA MET A 124 -22.39 15.85 10.01
C MET A 124 -22.16 14.69 9.02
N GLN A 125 -22.90 14.69 7.91
CA GLN A 125 -22.73 13.67 6.86
C GLN A 125 -21.34 13.75 6.22
N LYS A 126 -20.87 14.96 5.86
CA LYS A 126 -19.52 15.16 5.30
C LYS A 126 -18.41 14.72 6.25
N LEU A 127 -18.55 15.00 7.54
CA LEU A 127 -17.58 14.58 8.55
C LEU A 127 -17.51 13.04 8.67
N SER A 128 -18.67 12.39 8.70
CA SER A 128 -18.76 10.91 8.72
C SER A 128 -18.08 10.29 7.49
N GLU A 129 -18.31 10.85 6.30
CA GLU A 129 -17.67 10.40 5.06
C GLU A 129 -16.15 10.62 5.07
N ALA A 130 -15.69 11.79 5.53
CA ALA A 130 -14.27 12.10 5.65
C ALA A 130 -13.56 11.16 6.64
N LEU A 131 -14.19 10.88 7.78
CA LEU A 131 -13.68 9.94 8.77
C LEU A 131 -13.65 8.50 8.23
N GLY A 132 -14.70 8.09 7.50
CA GLY A 132 -14.73 6.82 6.79
C GLY A 132 -13.60 6.68 5.78
N ALA A 133 -13.35 7.72 4.98
CA ALA A 133 -12.24 7.74 4.03
C ALA A 133 -10.87 7.69 4.72
N ALA A 134 -10.68 8.40 5.83
CA ALA A 134 -9.47 8.36 6.64
C ALA A 134 -9.20 6.97 7.22
N LYS A 135 -10.25 6.34 7.75
CA LYS A 135 -10.18 4.97 8.24
C LYS A 135 -9.70 4.00 7.16
N VAL A 136 -10.28 4.05 5.96
CA VAL A 136 -9.85 3.19 4.84
C VAL A 136 -8.39 3.46 4.45
N ARG A 137 -7.94 4.73 4.47
CA ARG A 137 -6.52 5.09 4.23
C ARG A 137 -5.59 4.46 5.25
N VAL A 138 -5.93 4.56 6.54
CA VAL A 138 -5.14 3.94 7.61
C VAL A 138 -5.12 2.43 7.48
N GLU A 139 -6.26 1.78 7.29
CA GLU A 139 -6.32 0.32 7.14
C GLU A 139 -5.45 -0.18 5.98
N CYS A 140 -5.52 0.50 4.82
CA CYS A 140 -4.76 0.14 3.63
C CYS A 140 -3.24 0.31 3.84
N CYS A 141 -2.79 1.45 4.35
CA CYS A 141 -1.37 1.72 4.55
C CYS A 141 -0.79 0.87 5.69
N SER A 142 -1.51 0.78 6.82
CA SER A 142 -1.09 -0.01 7.97
C SER A 142 -0.98 -1.48 7.64
N SER A 143 -1.90 -2.05 6.86
CA SER A 143 -1.79 -3.45 6.42
C SER A 143 -0.52 -3.68 5.60
N PHE A 144 -0.23 -2.78 4.66
CA PHE A 144 0.99 -2.82 3.85
C PHE A 144 2.27 -2.73 4.71
N LEU A 145 2.35 -1.76 5.62
CA LEU A 145 3.52 -1.56 6.47
C LEU A 145 3.68 -2.67 7.51
N LYS A 146 2.60 -3.17 8.12
CA LYS A 146 2.63 -4.33 9.02
C LYS A 146 3.18 -5.57 8.29
N ALA A 147 2.78 -5.79 7.04
CA ALA A 147 3.34 -6.85 6.21
C ALA A 147 4.84 -6.62 5.93
N ALA A 148 5.25 -5.39 5.62
CA ALA A 148 6.66 -5.05 5.37
C ALA A 148 7.52 -5.23 6.63
N ILE A 149 7.02 -4.86 7.81
CA ILE A 149 7.68 -5.09 9.10
C ILE A 149 7.90 -6.58 9.31
N LYS A 150 6.86 -7.41 9.09
CA LYS A 150 6.99 -8.87 9.18
C LYS A 150 8.03 -9.42 8.21
N TRP A 151 8.00 -8.99 6.95
CA TRP A 151 9.02 -9.35 5.97
C TRP A 151 10.43 -8.96 6.44
N SER A 152 10.63 -7.77 7.02
CA SER A 152 11.94 -7.34 7.51
C SER A 152 12.48 -8.21 8.65
N VAL A 153 11.61 -8.77 9.51
CA VAL A 153 12.01 -9.79 10.51
C VAL A 153 12.49 -11.05 9.81
N GLU A 154 11.72 -11.56 8.85
CA GLU A 154 12.02 -12.79 8.11
C GLU A 154 13.30 -12.67 7.28
N ALA A 155 13.58 -11.48 6.76
CA ALA A 155 14.78 -11.15 6.01
C ALA A 155 16.00 -10.85 6.91
N GLY A 156 15.84 -10.83 8.24
CA GLY A 156 16.92 -10.72 9.22
C GLY A 156 17.33 -9.29 9.59
N ALA A 157 16.50 -8.28 9.34
CA ALA A 157 16.82 -6.87 9.62
C ALA A 157 17.01 -6.59 11.12
N HIS A 158 16.03 -7.00 11.94
CA HIS A 158 16.03 -6.79 13.39
C HIS A 158 14.99 -7.71 14.05
N ARG A 159 15.15 -8.04 15.35
CA ARG A 159 14.32 -9.02 16.07
C ARG A 159 12.80 -8.72 16.04
N ASN A 160 12.44 -7.44 15.97
CA ASN A 160 11.06 -6.94 15.95
C ASN A 160 10.70 -6.25 14.63
N GLY A 161 11.54 -6.40 13.61
CA GLY A 161 11.42 -5.72 12.32
C GLY A 161 12.13 -4.36 12.32
N SER A 162 12.23 -3.77 11.13
CA SER A 162 12.93 -2.51 10.90
C SER A 162 12.33 -1.36 11.72
N PRO A 163 13.15 -0.63 12.51
CA PRO A 163 12.72 0.60 13.17
C PRO A 163 12.14 1.63 12.20
N GLU A 164 12.72 1.77 11.00
CA GLU A 164 12.28 2.75 10.01
C GLU A 164 10.87 2.44 9.49
N LEU A 165 10.53 1.15 9.33
CA LEU A 165 9.19 0.75 8.93
C LEU A 165 8.17 0.97 10.06
N HIS A 166 8.58 0.84 11.33
CA HIS A 166 7.75 1.20 12.48
C HIS A 166 7.52 2.70 12.54
N ASP A 167 8.55 3.51 12.31
CA ASP A 167 8.44 4.98 12.28
C ASP A 167 7.49 5.44 11.16
N MET A 168 7.61 4.88 9.96
CA MET A 168 6.70 5.15 8.84
C MET A 168 5.24 4.82 9.17
N LEU A 169 5.01 3.72 9.89
CA LEU A 169 3.68 3.30 10.33
C LEU A 169 3.10 4.26 11.37
N ALA A 170 3.90 4.59 12.39
CA ALA A 170 3.50 5.54 13.43
C ALA A 170 3.20 6.92 12.85
N GLU A 171 4.07 7.44 11.97
CA GLU A 171 3.90 8.72 11.29
C GLU A 171 2.60 8.74 10.48
N TYR A 172 2.29 7.67 9.74
CA TYR A 172 1.10 7.63 8.91
C TYR A 172 -0.19 7.59 9.74
N ILE A 173 -0.25 6.73 10.76
CA ILE A 173 -1.40 6.66 11.68
C ILE A 173 -1.62 8.01 12.35
N TYR A 174 -0.53 8.66 12.79
CA TYR A 174 -0.61 9.99 13.39
C TYR A 174 -1.15 11.01 12.39
N SER A 175 -0.63 11.06 11.16
CA SER A 175 -1.06 12.04 10.15
C SER A 175 -2.53 11.96 9.74
N GLU A 176 -3.14 10.78 9.89
CA GLU A 176 -4.55 10.54 9.58
C GLU A 176 -5.46 10.67 10.80
N SER A 177 -4.89 10.89 11.99
CA SER A 177 -5.66 11.13 13.21
C SER A 177 -6.26 12.54 13.20
N PRO A 178 -7.54 12.69 13.59
CA PRO A 178 -8.18 14.00 13.71
C PRO A 178 -7.51 14.91 14.77
N GLU A 179 -6.63 14.42 15.62
CA GLU A 179 -5.94 15.21 16.65
C GLU A 179 -4.63 15.87 16.17
N ALA A 180 -4.07 15.45 15.03
CA ALA A 180 -2.69 15.77 14.65
C ALA A 180 -2.41 17.25 14.31
N VAL A 181 -3.43 18.04 13.97
CA VAL A 181 -3.24 19.46 13.57
C VAL A 181 -3.43 20.44 14.75
N GLY A 182 -3.91 19.98 15.91
CA GLY A 182 -4.14 20.84 17.09
C GLY A 182 -2.98 20.93 18.09
N ALA A 183 -1.89 20.18 17.87
CA ALA A 183 -0.86 19.96 18.89
C ALA A 183 0.24 21.05 18.98
N GLU A 184 0.27 22.05 18.09
CA GLU A 184 1.27 23.13 18.20
C GLU A 184 0.94 24.21 19.25
N GLU A 185 -0.25 24.22 19.88
CA GLU A 185 -0.61 25.25 20.88
C GLU A 185 -0.96 24.76 22.29
N SER A 186 -0.83 23.47 22.64
CA SER A 186 -1.17 23.01 24.00
C SER A 186 -0.35 21.80 24.49
N PRO A 187 0.53 21.96 25.50
CA PRO A 187 1.47 20.92 25.93
C PRO A 187 0.85 19.83 26.83
N ASN A 188 -0.47 19.67 26.84
CA ASN A 188 -1.13 18.72 27.76
C ASN A 188 -2.50 18.29 27.25
N ILE A 189 -2.52 17.37 26.29
CA ILE A 189 -3.75 16.63 25.95
C ILE A 189 -3.38 15.16 25.97
N GLY A 190 -3.92 14.44 26.96
CA GLY A 190 -3.81 12.99 27.04
C GLY A 190 -4.45 12.36 25.81
N PHE A 191 -3.88 11.25 25.34
CA PHE A 191 -4.41 10.41 24.26
C PHE A 191 -5.93 10.28 24.41
N SER A 192 -6.72 10.86 23.50
CA SER A 192 -8.17 10.72 23.54
C SER A 192 -8.59 9.37 22.95
N ASP A 193 -9.81 8.92 23.29
CA ASP A 193 -10.40 7.65 22.83
C ASP A 193 -10.41 7.50 21.29
N SER A 194 -10.34 8.62 20.53
CA SER A 194 -10.17 8.58 19.08
C SER A 194 -8.83 7.98 18.65
N LEU A 195 -7.73 8.26 19.37
CA LEU A 195 -6.44 7.62 19.11
C LEU A 195 -6.50 6.12 19.42
N VAL A 196 -7.27 5.71 20.44
CA VAL A 196 -7.47 4.29 20.78
C VAL A 196 -8.19 3.57 19.64
N ILE A 197 -9.20 4.17 19.01
CA ILE A 197 -9.88 3.58 17.85
C ILE A 197 -8.93 3.41 16.65
N PHE A 198 -8.02 4.36 16.42
CA PHE A 198 -7.04 4.28 15.33
C PHE A 198 -5.85 3.34 15.64
N ILE A 199 -5.49 3.16 16.92
CA ILE A 199 -4.39 2.28 17.36
C ILE A 199 -4.85 0.82 17.53
N GLN A 200 -6.13 0.56 17.80
CA GLN A 200 -6.67 -0.81 17.96
C GLN A 200 -6.91 -1.56 16.62
N MET A 201 -6.69 -0.92 15.46
CA MET A 201 -6.79 -1.52 14.12
C MET A 201 -5.43 -2.00 13.58
#